data_AF-A0A151RTF2-F1
#
_entry.id   AF-A0A151RTF2-F1
#
_cell.length_a   1.000
_cell.length_b   1.000
_cell.length_c   1.000
_cell.angle_alpha   90.00
_cell.angle_beta   90.00
_cell.angle_gamma   90.00
#
_symmetry.space_group_name_H-M   'P 1'
#
loop_
_entity.id
_entity.type
_entity.pdbx_description
1 polymer ?
#
loop_
_entity_poly.entity_id
_entity_poly.type
_entity_poly.pdbx_seq_one_letter_code
_entity_poly.pdbx_strand_id
1 'polypeptide(L)'
;RLASWKERLLSRVGRIALVNSVLSAILAYTMETQWLPSGMCDQLDTLSRRFIWNGEGVRKLHLVKWETLTRPRKEGGLGVCMARKTNISLLGKLIWDLFHHTDKLWVKVVMAKYRDRDVASLLQRSGSYVLTSLRRAFEELRPGF
;
A
#
# COMPACT_ATOMS: atom_id res chain seq x y z
N ARG A 1 -16.34 8.01 -5.62
CA ARG A 1 -17.04 9.00 -4.77
C ARG A 1 -16.97 8.55 -3.30
N LEU A 2 -16.06 9.12 -2.51
CA LEU A 2 -15.93 8.87 -1.06
C LEU A 2 -16.87 9.75 -0.21
N ALA A 3 -17.88 10.36 -0.82
CA ALA A 3 -18.64 11.49 -0.25
C ALA A 3 -19.88 11.10 0.58
N SER A 4 -20.24 9.81 0.68
CA SER A 4 -21.44 9.35 1.43
C SER A 4 -21.10 8.69 2.77
N TRP A 5 -19.86 8.81 3.23
CA TRP A 5 -19.44 8.25 4.49
C TRP A 5 -19.98 9.18 5.57
N LYS A 6 -20.88 8.68 6.43
CA LYS A 6 -21.48 9.46 7.52
C LYS A 6 -20.41 9.88 8.55
N GLU A 7 -19.59 10.88 8.20
CA GLU A 7 -18.58 11.50 9.07
C GLU A 7 -19.19 11.96 10.40
N ARG A 8 -20.49 12.29 10.38
CA ARG A 8 -21.27 12.79 11.52
C ARG A 8 -21.48 11.79 12.65
N LEU A 9 -21.44 10.48 12.38
CA LEU A 9 -21.71 9.45 13.40
C LEU A 9 -20.45 8.81 14.00
N LEU A 10 -19.27 9.17 13.48
CA LEU A 10 -18.03 8.47 13.83
C LEU A 10 -17.12 9.34 14.68
N SER A 11 -16.72 8.78 15.83
CA SER A 11 -15.60 9.30 16.61
C SER A 11 -14.32 9.31 15.78
N ARG A 12 -13.33 10.12 16.18
CA ARG A 12 -12.04 10.20 15.47
C ARG A 12 -11.35 8.83 15.34
N VAL A 13 -11.47 7.99 16.37
CA VAL A 13 -10.97 6.60 16.35
C VAL A 13 -11.74 5.76 15.35
N GLY A 14 -13.07 5.87 15.31
CA GLY A 14 -13.92 5.19 14.33
C GLY A 14 -13.56 5.60 12.90
N ARG A 15 -13.27 6.88 12.65
CA ARG A 15 -12.84 7.36 11.33
C ARG A 15 -11.50 6.77 10.90
N ILE A 16 -10.54 6.64 11.81
CA ILE A 16 -9.24 6.01 11.52
C ILE A 16 -9.41 4.53 11.17
N ALA A 17 -10.18 3.80 11.97
CA ALA A 17 -10.46 2.39 11.70
C ALA A 17 -11.12 2.21 10.32
N LEU A 18 -12.05 3.10 9.99
CA LEU A 18 -12.76 3.07 8.73
C LEU A 18 -11.87 3.41 7.53
N VAL A 19 -11.03 4.43 7.63
CA VAL A 19 -10.04 4.74 6.58
C VAL A 19 -9.14 3.54 6.33
N ASN A 20 -8.62 2.93 7.39
CA ASN A 20 -7.76 1.75 7.26
C ASN A 20 -8.49 0.58 6.61
N SER A 21 -9.72 0.27 7.01
CA SER A 21 -10.48 -0.85 6.42
C SER A 21 -10.79 -0.61 4.94
N VAL A 22 -11.10 0.62 4.57
CA VAL A 22 -11.57 0.99 3.24
C VAL A 22 -10.44 1.17 2.25
N LEU A 23 -9.37 1.85 2.66
CA LEU A 23 -8.17 1.91 1.83
C LEU A 23 -7.63 0.52 1.59
N SER A 24 -7.62 -0.34 2.61
CA SER A 24 -7.21 -1.73 2.45
C SER A 24 -8.13 -2.47 1.48
N ALA A 25 -9.46 -2.36 1.60
CA ALA A 25 -10.37 -3.08 0.72
C ALA A 25 -10.38 -2.57 -0.73
N ILE A 26 -10.48 -1.26 -0.94
CA ILE A 26 -10.65 -0.67 -2.28
C ILE A 26 -9.35 -0.69 -3.06
N LEU A 27 -8.21 -0.53 -2.38
CA LEU A 27 -6.92 -0.37 -3.04
C LEU A 27 -6.04 -1.62 -2.93
N ALA A 28 -6.41 -2.64 -2.15
CA ALA A 28 -5.62 -3.88 -2.07
C ALA A 28 -5.35 -4.44 -3.46
N TYR A 29 -6.37 -4.60 -4.30
CA TYR A 29 -6.17 -5.22 -5.62
C TYR A 29 -5.20 -4.44 -6.52
N THR A 30 -5.35 -3.11 -6.58
CA THR A 30 -4.47 -2.26 -7.41
C THR A 30 -3.08 -2.13 -6.81
N MET A 31 -2.97 -2.06 -5.47
CA MET A 31 -1.70 -2.00 -4.75
C MET A 31 -0.94 -3.33 -4.74
N GLU A 32 -1.64 -4.46 -4.82
CA GLU A 32 -1.02 -5.79 -4.89
C GLU A 32 -0.38 -6.04 -6.25
N THR A 33 -0.96 -5.52 -7.33
CA THR A 33 -0.53 -5.86 -8.70
C THR A 33 0.36 -4.81 -9.34
N GLN A 34 0.35 -3.57 -8.84
CA GLN A 34 0.96 -2.42 -9.52
C GLN A 34 1.73 -1.52 -8.56
N TRP A 35 2.88 -1.01 -9.03
CA TRP A 35 3.59 0.07 -8.36
C TRP A 35 2.84 1.39 -8.60
N LEU A 36 2.19 1.91 -7.56
CA LEU A 36 1.44 3.15 -7.69
C LEU A 36 2.40 4.34 -7.90
N PRO A 37 2.08 5.33 -8.74
CA PRO A 37 2.80 6.60 -8.80
C PRO A 37 2.76 7.34 -7.45
N SER A 38 3.82 8.09 -7.13
CA SER A 38 3.92 8.89 -5.90
C SER A 38 2.71 9.82 -5.71
N GLY A 39 2.34 10.56 -6.75
CA GLY A 39 1.19 11.47 -6.70
C GLY A 39 -0.13 10.78 -6.35
N MET A 40 -0.35 9.52 -6.77
CA MET A 40 -1.55 8.77 -6.36
C MET A 40 -1.50 8.39 -4.89
N CYS A 41 -0.35 7.94 -4.39
CA CYS A 41 -0.16 7.67 -2.96
C CYS A 41 -0.38 8.94 -2.12
N ASP A 42 0.14 10.09 -2.57
CA ASP A 42 0.00 11.36 -1.86
C ASP A 42 -1.45 11.85 -1.83
N GLN A 43 -2.19 11.64 -2.93
CA GLN A 43 -3.62 11.93 -2.99
C GLN A 43 -4.41 11.04 -2.02
N LEU A 44 -4.11 9.74 -1.95
CA LEU A 44 -4.75 8.81 -1.02
C LEU A 44 -4.49 9.18 0.45
N ASP A 45 -3.24 9.50 0.77
CA ASP A 45 -2.87 9.96 2.10
C ASP A 45 -3.54 11.30 2.44
N THR A 46 -3.67 12.20 1.47
CA THR A 46 -4.37 13.49 1.64
C THR A 46 -5.86 13.28 1.89
N LEU A 47 -6.52 12.40 1.15
CA LEU A 47 -7.94 12.05 1.34
C LEU A 47 -8.17 11.46 2.73
N SER A 48 -7.30 10.54 3.15
CA SER A 48 -7.31 9.90 4.46
C SER A 48 -7.15 10.94 5.57
N ARG A 49 -6.18 11.83 5.43
CA ARG A 49 -5.92 12.93 6.37
C ARG A 49 -7.11 13.87 6.47
N ARG A 50 -7.72 14.24 5.34
CA ARG A 50 -8.92 15.08 5.31
C ARG A 50 -10.07 14.40 6.04
N PHE A 51 -10.33 13.12 5.81
CA PHE A 51 -11.40 12.40 6.48
C PHE A 51 -11.21 12.28 8.01
N ILE A 52 -9.97 12.04 8.45
CA ILE A 52 -9.63 11.93 9.88
C ILE A 52 -9.79 13.27 10.61
N TRP A 53 -9.35 14.38 10.00
CA TRP A 53 -9.26 15.68 10.66
C TRP A 53 -10.44 16.61 10.39
N ASN A 54 -11.00 16.61 9.18
CA ASN A 54 -12.12 17.46 8.82
C ASN A 54 -13.43 16.76 9.20
N GLY A 55 -14.33 17.50 9.84
CA GLY A 55 -15.77 17.25 9.77
C GLY A 55 -16.40 18.29 8.85
N GLU A 56 -17.74 18.27 8.71
CA GLU A 56 -18.47 19.18 7.82
C GLU A 56 -17.96 20.63 7.85
N GLY A 57 -17.58 21.13 6.67
CA GLY A 57 -17.44 22.55 6.35
C GLY A 57 -16.26 23.32 6.94
N VAL A 58 -15.68 22.88 8.07
CA VAL A 58 -14.61 23.63 8.74
C VAL A 58 -13.27 22.91 8.55
N ARG A 59 -12.39 23.55 7.78
CA ARG A 59 -11.00 23.12 7.60
C ARG A 59 -10.30 23.15 8.96
N LYS A 60 -10.13 21.99 9.60
CA LYS A 60 -9.45 21.90 10.89
C LYS A 60 -7.94 21.81 10.68
N LEU A 61 -7.18 22.50 11.51
CA LEU A 61 -5.72 22.42 11.51
C LEU A 61 -5.28 20.96 11.71
N HIS A 62 -4.37 20.49 10.87
CA HIS A 62 -3.72 19.20 11.03
C HIS A 62 -2.66 19.32 12.13
N LEU A 63 -3.09 19.08 13.38
CA LEU A 63 -2.25 19.32 14.57
C LEU A 63 -1.09 18.31 14.73
N VAL A 64 -1.10 17.21 13.98
CA VAL A 64 -0.10 16.13 14.10
C VAL A 64 0.48 15.81 12.74
N LYS A 65 1.81 15.67 12.68
CA LYS A 65 2.53 15.24 11.47
C LYS A 65 1.99 13.89 11.00
N TRP A 66 1.82 13.73 9.69
CA TRP A 66 1.28 12.50 9.12
C TRP A 66 2.11 11.26 9.48
N GLU A 67 3.44 11.40 9.46
CA GLU A 67 4.38 10.36 9.85
C GLU A 67 4.21 9.89 11.30
N THR A 68 3.81 10.80 12.21
CA THR A 68 3.53 10.43 13.60
C THR A 68 2.23 9.62 13.71
N LEU A 69 1.22 9.94 12.89
CA LEU A 69 -0.05 9.21 12.88
C LEU A 69 0.07 7.81 12.29
N THR A 70 0.95 7.63 11.29
CA THR A 70 1.15 6.36 10.60
C THR A 70 2.03 5.36 11.37
N ARG A 71 2.70 5.80 12.45
CA ARG A 71 3.46 4.89 13.32
C ARG A 71 2.56 3.82 13.95
N PRO A 72 3.11 2.63 14.23
CA PRO A 72 2.42 1.61 15.02
C PRO A 72 1.92 2.16 16.35
N ARG A 73 0.80 1.62 16.85
CA ARG A 73 0.27 2.00 18.18
C ARG A 73 1.26 1.75 19.31
N LYS A 74 2.11 0.73 19.17
CA LYS A 74 3.20 0.42 20.12
C LYS A 74 4.27 1.52 20.19
N GLU A 75 4.41 2.32 19.13
CA GLU A 75 5.37 3.43 19.02
C GLU A 75 4.71 4.80 19.23
N GLY A 76 3.51 4.84 19.82
CA GLY A 76 2.78 6.09 20.08
C GLY A 76 2.05 6.69 18.87
N GLY A 77 1.96 5.96 17.76
CA GLY A 77 1.16 6.37 16.60
C GLY A 77 -0.28 5.86 16.64
N LEU A 78 -1.05 6.16 15.59
CA LEU A 78 -2.45 5.71 15.46
C LEU A 78 -2.61 4.47 14.56
N GLY A 79 -1.52 4.02 13.93
CA GLY A 79 -1.53 2.88 13.01
C GLY A 79 -2.27 3.17 11.71
N VAL A 80 -2.24 4.41 11.22
CA VAL A 80 -2.79 4.74 9.90
C VAL A 80 -1.87 4.18 8.82
N CYS A 81 -2.43 3.46 7.85
CA CYS A 81 -1.62 2.90 6.76
C CYS A 81 -1.21 3.98 5.76
N MET A 82 0.10 4.17 5.58
CA MET A 82 0.66 5.08 4.57
C MET A 82 0.62 4.38 3.20
N ALA A 83 -0.02 4.98 2.19
CA ALA A 83 -0.33 4.31 0.93
C ALA A 83 0.92 3.73 0.23
N ARG A 84 2.05 4.46 0.22
CA ARG A 84 3.31 3.97 -0.35
C ARG A 84 3.84 2.75 0.40
N LYS A 85 3.85 2.79 1.74
CA LYS A 85 4.34 1.68 2.57
C LYS A 85 3.47 0.43 2.38
N THR A 86 2.15 0.60 2.32
CA THR A 86 1.22 -0.49 2.04
C THR A 86 1.48 -1.10 0.67
N ASN A 87 1.63 -0.28 -0.38
CA ASN A 87 1.93 -0.76 -1.73
C ASN A 87 3.25 -1.54 -1.80
N ILE A 88 4.33 -1.02 -1.18
CA ILE A 88 5.61 -1.73 -1.09
C ILE A 88 5.44 -3.05 -0.35
N SER A 89 4.71 -3.07 0.78
CA SER A 89 4.53 -4.30 1.57
C SER A 89 3.74 -5.38 0.82
N LEU A 90 2.73 -5.00 0.05
CA LEU A 90 1.91 -5.92 -0.74
C LEU A 90 2.70 -6.48 -1.93
N LEU A 91 3.47 -5.64 -2.62
CA LEU A 91 4.39 -6.10 -3.66
C LEU A 91 5.52 -6.96 -3.07
N GLY A 92 6.01 -6.63 -1.88
CA GLY A 92 6.97 -7.40 -1.11
C GLY A 92 6.48 -8.81 -0.80
N LYS A 93 5.19 -8.96 -0.45
CA LYS A 93 4.55 -10.28 -0.28
C LYS A 93 4.59 -11.10 -1.57
N LEU A 94 4.35 -10.49 -2.73
CA LEU A 94 4.47 -11.20 -4.03
C LEU A 94 5.91 -11.57 -4.36
N ILE A 95 6.88 -10.69 -4.06
CA ILE A 95 8.30 -11.00 -4.22
C ILE A 95 8.67 -12.18 -3.32
N TRP A 96 8.27 -12.16 -2.06
CA TRP A 96 8.50 -13.24 -1.11
C TRP A 96 7.96 -14.58 -1.63
N ASP A 97 6.74 -14.55 -2.18
CA ASP A 97 6.11 -15.70 -2.80
C ASP A 97 6.89 -16.25 -4.00
N LEU A 98 7.51 -15.39 -4.82
CA LEU A 98 8.36 -15.84 -5.92
C LEU A 98 9.59 -16.61 -5.42
N PHE A 99 10.18 -16.19 -4.30
CA PHE A 99 11.37 -16.85 -3.73
C PHE A 99 11.05 -18.11 -2.93
N HIS A 100 9.96 -18.11 -2.16
CA HIS A 100 9.71 -19.15 -1.14
C HIS A 100 8.52 -20.06 -1.47
N HIS A 101 7.62 -19.65 -2.36
CA HIS A 101 6.34 -20.34 -2.61
C HIS A 101 6.14 -20.64 -4.10
N THR A 102 7.06 -21.42 -4.67
CA THR A 102 7.03 -21.86 -6.08
C THR A 102 5.90 -22.83 -6.42
N ASP A 103 5.18 -23.32 -5.41
CA ASP A 103 4.00 -24.17 -5.53
C ASP A 103 2.76 -23.41 -6.03
N LYS A 104 2.70 -22.09 -5.76
CA LYS A 104 1.58 -21.23 -6.16
C LYS A 104 1.42 -21.17 -7.68
N LEU A 105 0.19 -21.30 -8.15
CA LEU A 105 -0.13 -21.38 -9.58
C LEU A 105 0.37 -20.16 -10.36
N TRP A 106 0.18 -18.95 -9.82
CA TRP A 106 0.64 -17.74 -10.48
C TRP A 106 2.18 -17.68 -10.59
N VAL A 107 2.91 -18.16 -9.58
CA VAL A 107 4.38 -18.25 -9.62
C VAL A 107 4.82 -19.21 -10.71
N LYS A 108 4.21 -20.40 -10.79
CA LYS A 108 4.48 -21.38 -11.86
C LYS A 108 4.23 -20.80 -13.25
N VAL A 109 3.12 -20.08 -13.43
CA VAL A 109 2.78 -19.45 -14.71
C VAL A 109 3.80 -18.37 -15.08
N VAL A 110 4.20 -17.52 -14.13
CA VAL A 110 5.21 -16.47 -14.37
C VAL A 110 6.56 -17.10 -14.73
N MET A 111 7.04 -18.07 -13.94
CA MET A 111 8.30 -18.77 -14.20
C MET A 111 8.31 -19.48 -15.55
N ALA A 112 7.23 -20.19 -15.89
CA ALA A 112 7.09 -20.85 -17.18
C ALA A 112 7.05 -19.86 -18.36
N LYS A 113 6.35 -18.72 -18.20
CA LYS A 113 6.23 -17.70 -19.24
C LYS A 113 7.56 -17.03 -19.58
N TYR A 114 8.34 -16.68 -18.55
CA TYR A 114 9.61 -15.97 -18.74
C TYR A 114 10.82 -16.91 -18.90
N ARG A 115 10.59 -18.22 -18.76
CA ARG A 115 11.58 -19.31 -18.90
C ARG A 115 12.83 -19.08 -18.05
N ASP A 116 12.64 -18.48 -16.88
CA ASP A 116 13.71 -18.20 -15.92
C ASP A 116 13.63 -19.17 -14.75
N ARG A 117 14.80 -19.62 -14.27
CA ARG A 117 14.91 -20.47 -13.07
C ARG A 117 15.31 -19.67 -11.83
N ASP A 118 15.87 -18.50 -12.01
CA ASP A 118 16.26 -17.61 -10.93
C ASP A 118 15.28 -16.43 -10.85
N VAL A 119 14.82 -16.13 -9.63
CA VAL A 119 13.91 -15.02 -9.35
C VAL A 119 14.66 -13.70 -9.45
N ALA A 120 15.94 -13.67 -9.04
CA ALA A 120 16.73 -12.45 -9.06
C ALA A 120 17.02 -11.99 -10.51
N SER A 121 17.36 -12.92 -11.40
CA SER A 121 17.46 -12.64 -12.84
C SER A 121 16.13 -12.16 -13.41
N LEU A 122 15.00 -12.82 -13.05
CA LEU A 122 13.67 -12.47 -13.51
C LEU A 122 13.29 -11.01 -13.15
N LEU A 123 13.57 -10.58 -11.92
CA LEU A 123 13.27 -9.23 -11.44
C LEU A 123 14.17 -8.15 -12.08
N GLN A 124 15.32 -8.52 -12.63
CA GLN A 124 16.19 -7.57 -13.35
C GLN A 124 15.78 -7.36 -14.80
N ARG A 125 14.93 -8.23 -15.37
CA ARG A 125 14.51 -8.16 -16.77
C ARG A 125 13.47 -7.07 -16.99
N SER A 126 13.58 -6.41 -18.14
CA SER A 126 12.50 -5.58 -18.69
C SER A 126 11.36 -6.49 -19.14
N GLY A 127 10.20 -6.36 -18.53
CA GLY A 127 9.09 -7.30 -18.72
C GLY A 127 7.72 -6.62 -18.71
N SER A 128 6.71 -7.37 -18.27
CA SER A 128 5.36 -6.82 -18.09
C SER A 128 5.35 -5.69 -17.06
N TYR A 129 4.30 -4.88 -17.08
CA TYR A 129 4.11 -3.81 -16.08
C TYR A 129 4.16 -4.35 -14.63
N VAL A 130 3.69 -5.58 -14.41
CA VAL A 130 3.76 -6.27 -13.12
C VAL A 130 5.21 -6.58 -12.72
N LEU A 131 6.04 -7.13 -13.63
CA LEU A 131 7.45 -7.36 -13.34
C LEU A 131 8.22 -6.06 -13.07
N THR A 132 7.93 -5.00 -13.83
CA THR A 132 8.51 -3.67 -13.57
C THR A 132 8.09 -3.13 -12.21
N SER A 133 6.85 -3.38 -11.79
CA SER A 133 6.35 -3.00 -10.47
C SER A 133 7.04 -3.77 -9.34
N LEU A 134 7.18 -5.09 -9.50
CA LEU A 134 7.89 -5.95 -8.56
C LEU A 134 9.38 -5.60 -8.48
N ARG A 135 10.02 -5.28 -9.60
CA ARG A 135 11.42 -4.82 -9.64
C ARG A 135 11.61 -3.56 -8.79
N ARG A 136 10.76 -2.54 -8.97
CA ARG A 136 10.84 -1.30 -8.19
C ARG A 136 10.67 -1.55 -6.70
N ALA A 137 9.70 -2.38 -6.32
CA ALA A 137 9.52 -2.78 -4.92
C ALA A 137 10.71 -3.57 -4.38
N PHE A 138 11.31 -4.44 -5.19
CA PHE A 138 12.50 -5.20 -4.81
C PHE A 138 13.71 -4.29 -4.60
N GLU A 139 13.92 -3.28 -5.45
CA GLU A 139 15.00 -2.29 -5.30
C GLU A 139 14.87 -1.50 -3.98
N GLU A 140 13.64 -1.14 -3.59
CA GLU A 140 13.34 -0.45 -2.33
C GLU A 140 13.45 -1.35 -1.09
N LEU A 141 13.16 -2.64 -1.22
CA LEU A 141 13.25 -3.61 -0.13
C LEU A 141 14.65 -4.19 0.04
N ARG A 142 15.49 -4.15 -1.01
CA ARG A 142 16.85 -4.72 -1.01
C ARG A 142 17.73 -4.26 0.18
N PRO A 143 17.70 -3.00 0.65
CA PRO A 143 18.52 -2.59 1.79
C PRO A 143 18.10 -3.23 3.13
N GLY A 144 16.87 -3.77 3.21
CA GLY A 144 16.32 -4.39 4.42
C GLY A 144 16.42 -5.91 4.44
N PHE A 145 16.93 -6.53 3.38
CA PHE A 145 17.19 -7.96 3.24
C PHE A 145 18.71 -8.20 3.12
#